data_AF-A0A0B7A7Z4-F1
#
_entry.id   AF-A0A0B7A7Z4-F1
#
_cell.length_a   1.000
_cell.length_b   1.000
_cell.length_c   1.000
_cell.angle_alpha   90.00
_cell.angle_beta   90.00
_cell.angle_gamma   90.00
#
_symmetry.space_group_name_H-M   'P 1'
#
loop_
_entity.id
_entity.type
_entity.pdbx_description
1 polymer ?
#
loop_
_entity_poly.entity_id
_entity_poly.type
_entity_poly.pdbx_seq_one_letter_code
_entity_poly.pdbx_strand_id
1 'polypeptide(L)'
;ALPISHLQIVYEFFLRFLESPDFQPSLAKKYIDQRFVLQLLELFDSEDPRERDFLKTVLHRIYGKFLGLRAFIRKQINNIFLRFIYETEQFNGVGELLEILGSIINGFALPLKTEHRQFLMKVLIPLHKSRSLSLYHAQLAYCVVQFLEKDASLTEDVIKGLLKFWPRTCSQKEVMFLGEIEE
;
A
#
# COMPACT_ATOMS: atom_id res chain seq x y z
N ALA A 1 17.91 -2.73 20.99
CA ALA A 1 16.51 -2.45 20.60
C ALA A 1 15.78 -1.89 21.81
N LEU A 2 15.05 -0.79 21.66
CA LEU A 2 14.18 -0.30 22.74
C LEU A 2 13.05 -1.34 22.97
N PRO A 3 12.61 -1.56 24.22
CA PRO A 3 11.45 -2.40 24.48
C PRO A 3 10.22 -1.87 23.76
N ILE A 4 9.37 -2.76 23.23
CA ILE A 4 8.19 -2.42 22.43
C ILE A 4 7.25 -1.45 23.16
N SER A 5 7.19 -1.52 24.48
CA SER A 5 6.44 -0.59 25.33
C SER A 5 6.89 0.87 25.19
N HIS A 6 8.18 1.14 25.00
CA HIS A 6 8.68 2.50 24.79
C HIS A 6 8.44 2.98 23.35
N LEU A 7 8.57 2.09 22.36
CA LEU A 7 8.30 2.42 20.96
C LEU A 7 6.82 2.75 20.74
N GLN A 8 5.91 2.01 21.39
CA GLN A 8 4.48 2.29 21.34
C GLN A 8 4.16 3.72 21.80
N ILE A 9 4.72 4.17 22.92
CA ILE A 9 4.50 5.53 23.43
C ILE A 9 5.00 6.58 22.43
N VAL A 10 6.13 6.33 21.76
CA VAL A 10 6.66 7.24 20.73
C VAL A 10 5.73 7.32 19.53
N TYR A 11 5.22 6.19 19.03
CA TYR A 11 4.27 6.17 17.91
C TYR A 11 2.94 6.84 18.28
N GLU A 12 2.40 6.56 19.47
CA GLU A 12 1.18 7.19 19.95
C GLU A 12 1.35 8.71 20.09
N PHE A 13 2.44 9.16 20.69
CA PHE A 13 2.74 10.57 20.81
C PHE A 13 2.85 11.25 19.44
N PHE A 14 3.60 10.65 18.51
CA PHE A 14 3.77 11.22 17.18
C PHE A 14 2.45 11.26 16.39
N LEU A 15 1.63 10.22 16.51
CA LEU A 15 0.31 10.20 15.88
C LEU A 15 -0.59 11.31 16.44
N ARG A 16 -0.64 11.47 17.76
CA ARG A 16 -1.40 12.55 18.41
C ARG A 16 -0.89 13.93 18.02
N PHE A 17 0.43 14.09 17.89
CA PHE A 17 1.04 15.32 17.39
C PHE A 17 0.60 15.64 15.96
N LEU A 18 0.57 14.64 15.06
CA LEU A 18 0.08 14.82 13.68
C LEU A 18 -1.42 15.12 13.62
N GLU A 19 -2.22 14.54 14.51
CA GLU A 19 -3.69 14.70 14.55
C GLU A 19 -4.15 15.97 15.26
N SER A 20 -3.27 16.63 16.01
CA SER A 20 -3.58 17.89 16.70
C SER A 20 -4.21 18.93 15.76
N PRO A 21 -5.29 19.63 16.17
CA PRO A 21 -5.91 20.67 15.37
C PRO A 21 -4.96 21.85 15.13
N ASP A 22 -4.00 22.07 16.04
CA ASP A 22 -2.99 23.13 15.95
C ASP A 22 -1.78 22.73 15.10
N PHE A 23 -1.76 21.51 14.55
CA PHE A 23 -0.66 21.04 13.72
C PHE A 23 -0.59 21.84 12.41
N GLN A 24 0.57 22.46 12.14
CA GLN A 24 0.81 23.25 10.93
C GLN A 24 1.75 22.52 9.95
N PRO A 25 1.23 21.90 8.86
CA PRO A 25 2.07 21.21 7.87
C PRO A 25 3.12 22.11 7.21
N SER A 26 2.83 23.41 7.09
CA SER A 26 3.74 24.41 6.51
C SER A 26 5.04 24.59 7.29
N LEU A 27 5.00 24.44 8.61
CA LEU A 27 6.18 24.47 9.48
C LEU A 27 6.86 23.09 9.53
N ALA A 28 6.07 22.03 9.67
CA ALA A 28 6.55 20.67 9.81
C ALA A 28 7.27 20.12 8.56
N LYS A 29 6.94 20.61 7.36
CA LYS A 29 7.54 20.15 6.09
C LYS A 29 9.06 20.34 5.99
N LYS A 30 9.66 21.14 6.88
CA LYS A 30 11.12 21.31 6.99
C LYS A 30 11.80 20.08 7.63
N TYR A 31 11.03 19.28 8.36
CA TYR A 31 11.52 18.12 9.12
C TYR A 31 10.93 16.81 8.60
N ILE A 32 9.65 16.83 8.19
CA ILE A 32 9.01 15.72 7.50
C ILE A 32 9.27 15.90 6.01
N ASP A 33 10.44 15.45 5.56
CA ASP A 33 10.90 15.54 4.18
C ASP A 33 10.93 14.15 3.50
N GLN A 34 11.47 14.09 2.27
CA GLN A 34 11.57 12.83 1.53
C GLN A 34 12.48 11.81 2.22
N ARG A 35 13.52 12.26 2.93
CA ARG A 35 14.44 11.37 3.65
C ARG A 35 13.74 10.74 4.85
N PHE A 36 12.97 11.54 5.59
CA PHE A 36 12.14 11.05 6.69
C PHE A 36 11.16 9.98 6.19
N VAL A 37 10.46 10.24 5.09
CA VAL A 37 9.53 9.27 4.49
C VAL A 37 10.22 7.99 4.06
N LEU A 38 11.42 8.07 3.49
CA LEU A 38 12.18 6.89 3.08
C LEU A 38 12.53 6.01 4.29
N GLN A 39 13.05 6.60 5.36
CA GLN A 39 13.37 5.88 6.59
C GLN A 39 12.12 5.30 7.25
N LEU A 40 10.99 6.02 7.22
CA LEU A 40 9.72 5.53 7.73
C LEU A 40 9.23 4.30 6.94
N LEU A 41 9.39 4.30 5.62
CA LEU A 41 9.00 3.18 4.75
C LEU A 41 9.86 1.93 4.98
N GLU A 42 11.15 2.09 5.32
CA GLU A 42 12.03 0.96 5.67
C GLU A 42 11.53 0.21 6.91
N LEU A 43 10.88 0.89 7.85
CA LEU A 43 10.34 0.28 9.08
C LEU A 43 9.12 -0.63 8.82
N PHE A 44 8.47 -0.55 7.66
CA PHE A 44 7.34 -1.43 7.32
C PHE A 44 7.77 -2.90 7.18
N ASP A 45 9.06 -3.20 7.08
CA ASP A 45 9.56 -4.57 7.10
C ASP A 45 9.68 -5.16 8.52
N SER A 46 9.23 -4.44 9.56
CA SER A 46 9.17 -4.94 10.93
C SER A 46 8.35 -6.23 11.02
N GLU A 47 8.84 -7.21 11.78
CA GLU A 47 8.12 -8.46 12.05
C GLU A 47 6.91 -8.23 12.99
N ASP A 48 6.94 -7.17 13.82
CA ASP A 48 5.87 -6.88 14.77
C ASP A 48 4.66 -6.23 14.07
N PRO A 49 3.50 -6.91 13.99
CA PRO A 49 2.30 -6.36 13.36
C PRO A 49 1.78 -5.08 14.03
N ARG A 50 2.06 -4.88 15.32
CA ARG A 50 1.63 -3.67 16.04
C ARG A 50 2.39 -2.45 15.56
N GLU A 51 3.69 -2.59 15.33
CA GLU A 51 4.51 -1.52 14.77
C GLU A 51 4.05 -1.17 13.35
N ARG A 52 3.80 -2.19 12.52
CA ARG A 52 3.28 -1.96 11.16
C ARG A 52 1.92 -1.25 11.14
N ASP A 53 1.04 -1.54 12.08
CA ASP A 53 -0.26 -0.84 12.19
C ASP A 53 -0.11 0.64 12.59
N PHE A 54 0.83 0.97 13.49
CA PHE A 54 1.17 2.36 13.77
C PHE A 54 1.78 3.06 12.56
N LEU A 55 2.75 2.43 11.91
CA LEU A 55 3.39 2.95 10.70
C LEU A 55 2.37 3.20 9.59
N LYS A 56 1.43 2.28 9.39
CA LYS A 56 0.32 2.42 8.45
C LYS A 56 -0.45 3.71 8.69
N THR A 57 -0.88 3.91 9.93
CA THR A 57 -1.68 5.07 10.32
C THR A 57 -0.87 6.36 10.18
N VAL A 58 0.38 6.38 10.64
CA VAL A 58 1.29 7.53 10.52
C VAL A 58 1.53 7.91 9.06
N LEU A 59 1.87 6.94 8.20
CA LEU A 59 2.12 7.19 6.78
C LEU A 59 0.86 7.70 6.07
N HIS A 60 -0.32 7.16 6.39
CA HIS A 60 -1.58 7.64 5.86
C HIS A 60 -1.86 9.11 6.26
N ARG A 61 -1.62 9.49 7.52
CA ARG A 61 -1.75 10.87 7.99
C ARG A 61 -0.77 11.81 7.28
N ILE A 62 0.49 11.40 7.10
CA ILE A 62 1.50 12.17 6.37
C ILE A 62 1.05 12.36 4.91
N TYR A 63 0.59 11.31 4.24
CA TYR A 63 0.10 11.40 2.87
C TYR A 63 -1.08 12.37 2.73
N GLY A 64 -2.01 12.34 3.69
CA GLY A 64 -3.16 13.24 3.74
C GLY A 64 -2.75 14.71 3.87
N LYS A 65 -1.87 15.03 4.83
CA LYS A 65 -1.49 16.40 5.22
C LYS A 65 -0.43 17.03 4.32
N PHE A 66 0.49 16.25 3.74
CA PHE A 66 1.63 16.75 2.98
C PHE A 66 1.47 16.51 1.47
N LEU A 67 0.77 17.41 0.78
CA LEU A 67 0.53 17.33 -0.67
C LEU A 67 1.82 17.15 -1.49
N GLY A 68 2.91 17.84 -1.10
CA GLY A 68 4.20 17.78 -1.78
C GLY A 68 4.93 16.44 -1.67
N LEU A 69 4.57 15.58 -0.70
CA LEU A 69 5.18 14.26 -0.52
C LEU A 69 4.39 13.15 -1.22
N ARG A 70 3.15 13.40 -1.66
CA ARG A 70 2.26 12.36 -2.20
C ARG A 70 2.86 11.60 -3.39
N ALA A 71 3.43 12.32 -4.36
CA ALA A 71 4.04 11.70 -5.53
C ALA A 71 5.28 10.85 -5.14
N PHE A 72 6.08 11.35 -4.20
CA PHE A 72 7.25 10.63 -3.69
C PHE A 72 6.84 9.34 -2.96
N ILE A 73 5.86 9.41 -2.05
CA ILE A 73 5.33 8.25 -1.31
C ILE A 73 4.84 7.17 -2.29
N ARG A 74 3.99 7.53 -3.27
CA ARG A 74 3.50 6.56 -4.27
C ARG A 74 4.64 5.93 -5.07
N LYS A 75 5.65 6.72 -5.45
CA LYS A 75 6.83 6.22 -6.15
C LYS A 75 7.64 5.24 -5.30
N GLN A 76 7.86 5.53 -4.01
CA GLN A 76 8.62 4.63 -3.14
C GLN A 76 7.86 3.33 -2.83
N ILE A 77 6.56 3.40 -2.58
CA ILE A 77 5.73 2.19 -2.40
C ILE A 77 5.78 1.33 -3.68
N ASN A 78 5.68 1.95 -4.85
CA ASN A 78 5.83 1.25 -6.12
C ASN A 78 7.20 0.55 -6.24
N ASN A 79 8.30 1.23 -5.89
CA ASN A 79 9.63 0.62 -5.90
C ASN A 79 9.72 -0.58 -4.93
N ILE A 80 9.13 -0.49 -3.74
CA ILE A 80 9.08 -1.59 -2.77
C ILE A 80 8.33 -2.78 -3.36
N PHE A 81 7.16 -2.56 -3.96
CA PHE A 81 6.40 -3.65 -4.59
C PHE A 81 7.11 -4.27 -5.79
N LEU A 82 7.75 -3.46 -6.65
CA LEU A 82 8.54 -3.99 -7.75
C LEU A 82 9.69 -4.88 -7.24
N ARG A 83 10.42 -4.42 -6.21
CA ARG A 83 11.47 -5.21 -5.58
C ARG A 83 10.92 -6.50 -4.95
N PHE A 84 9.79 -6.42 -4.27
CA PHE A 84 9.11 -7.59 -3.70
C PHE A 84 8.71 -8.62 -4.77
N ILE A 85 8.11 -8.19 -5.87
CA ILE A 85 7.60 -9.09 -6.92
C ILE A 85 8.73 -9.73 -7.74
N TYR A 86 9.80 -8.99 -8.03
CA TYR A 86 10.81 -9.39 -9.01
C TYR A 86 12.16 -9.80 -8.41
N GLU A 87 12.47 -9.42 -7.16
CA GLU A 87 13.79 -9.68 -6.55
C GLU A 87 13.71 -10.56 -5.31
N THR A 88 12.95 -10.13 -4.28
CA THR A 88 13.09 -10.74 -2.94
C THR A 88 11.99 -11.73 -2.57
N GLU A 89 10.76 -11.50 -3.02
CA GLU A 89 9.54 -12.14 -2.48
C GLU A 89 9.45 -12.07 -0.94
N GLN A 90 10.16 -11.13 -0.31
CA GLN A 90 10.24 -10.94 1.14
C GLN A 90 10.06 -9.46 1.46
N PHE A 91 8.96 -9.17 2.14
CA PHE A 91 8.64 -7.89 2.77
C PHE A 91 7.41 -8.08 3.68
N ASN A 92 7.50 -7.71 4.95
CA ASN A 92 6.42 -8.00 5.92
C ASN A 92 5.21 -7.06 5.79
N GLY A 93 5.42 -5.82 5.33
CA GLY A 93 4.40 -4.76 5.33
C GLY A 93 3.56 -4.61 4.05
N VAL A 94 3.47 -5.65 3.20
CA VAL A 94 2.75 -5.53 1.91
C VAL A 94 1.28 -5.19 2.13
N GLY A 95 0.61 -5.86 3.07
CA GLY A 95 -0.81 -5.65 3.37
C GLY A 95 -1.10 -4.23 3.85
N GLU A 96 -0.30 -3.72 4.79
CA GLU A 96 -0.47 -2.39 5.36
C GLU A 96 -0.25 -1.29 4.32
N LEU A 97 0.72 -1.47 3.40
CA LEU A 97 0.92 -0.54 2.28
C LEU A 97 -0.25 -0.58 1.29
N LEU A 98 -0.84 -1.77 1.04
CA LEU A 98 -2.03 -1.91 0.20
C LEU A 98 -3.26 -1.24 0.82
N GLU A 99 -3.46 -1.31 2.14
CA GLU A 99 -4.56 -0.60 2.80
C GLU A 99 -4.49 0.92 2.58
N ILE A 100 -3.28 1.49 2.70
CA ILE A 100 -3.06 2.91 2.40
C ILE A 100 -3.37 3.20 0.94
N LEU A 101 -2.88 2.34 0.03
CA LEU A 101 -3.13 2.51 -1.40
C LEU A 101 -4.60 2.43 -1.76
N GLY A 102 -5.37 1.52 -1.16
CA GLY A 102 -6.82 1.44 -1.37
C GLY A 102 -7.51 2.77 -1.06
N SER A 103 -7.18 3.40 0.08
CA SER A 103 -7.68 4.74 0.41
C SER A 103 -7.23 5.81 -0.58
N ILE A 104 -5.99 5.74 -1.05
CA ILE A 104 -5.44 6.67 -2.06
C ILE A 104 -6.17 6.51 -3.41
N ILE A 105 -6.43 5.28 -3.86
CA ILE A 105 -7.09 4.97 -5.12
C ILE A 105 -8.54 5.47 -5.11
N ASN A 106 -9.25 5.26 -4.00
CA ASN A 106 -10.59 5.81 -3.82
C ASN A 106 -10.60 7.35 -3.95
N GLY A 107 -9.53 8.02 -3.52
CA GLY A 107 -9.35 9.46 -3.68
C GLY A 107 -8.90 9.95 -5.06
N PHE A 108 -8.71 9.08 -6.06
CA PHE A 108 -8.30 9.51 -7.40
C PHE A 108 -9.37 10.31 -8.12
N ALA A 109 -8.93 11.41 -8.74
CA ALA A 109 -9.75 12.20 -9.64
C ALA A 109 -9.94 11.49 -10.98
N LEU A 110 -11.10 11.68 -11.59
CA LEU A 110 -11.41 11.22 -12.93
C LEU A 110 -11.15 12.35 -13.96
N PRO A 111 -10.68 12.02 -15.18
CA PRO A 111 -10.31 10.68 -15.65
C PRO A 111 -9.02 10.14 -15.00
N LEU A 112 -8.93 8.81 -14.85
CA LEU A 112 -7.73 8.17 -14.33
C LEU A 112 -6.52 8.47 -15.21
N LYS A 113 -5.44 8.95 -14.58
CA LYS A 113 -4.16 9.20 -15.24
C LYS A 113 -3.51 7.90 -15.73
N THR A 114 -2.76 7.99 -16.81
CA THR A 114 -2.01 6.87 -17.39
C THR A 114 -1.06 6.21 -16.38
N GLU A 115 -0.43 6.99 -15.49
CA GLU A 115 0.44 6.46 -14.43
C GLU A 115 -0.32 5.52 -13.47
N HIS A 116 -1.59 5.79 -13.17
CA HIS A 116 -2.39 4.94 -12.28
C HIS A 116 -2.81 3.64 -12.97
N ARG A 117 -3.15 3.68 -14.27
CA ARG A 117 -3.42 2.47 -15.06
C ARG A 117 -2.18 1.58 -15.18
N GLN A 118 -1.01 2.19 -15.39
CA GLN A 118 0.25 1.46 -15.38
C GLN A 118 0.55 0.84 -14.02
N PHE A 119 0.24 1.53 -12.92
CA PHE A 119 0.40 1.00 -11.58
C PHE A 119 -0.48 -0.26 -11.36
N LEU A 120 -1.75 -0.21 -11.75
CA LEU A 120 -2.64 -1.38 -11.71
C LEU A 120 -2.02 -2.57 -12.47
N MET A 121 -1.71 -2.37 -13.75
CA MET A 121 -1.30 -3.48 -14.63
C MET A 121 0.11 -4.01 -14.38
N LYS A 122 1.05 -3.14 -13.97
CA LYS A 122 2.46 -3.51 -13.78
C LYS A 122 2.83 -3.88 -12.36
N VAL A 123 1.97 -3.57 -11.37
CA VAL A 123 2.27 -3.74 -9.95
C VAL A 123 1.19 -4.54 -9.25
N LEU A 124 -0.06 -4.04 -9.22
CA LEU A 124 -1.14 -4.71 -8.48
C LEU A 124 -1.47 -6.08 -9.06
N ILE A 125 -1.63 -6.18 -10.39
CA ILE A 125 -1.93 -7.47 -11.01
C ILE A 125 -0.79 -8.49 -10.80
N PRO A 126 0.50 -8.16 -11.01
CA PRO A 126 1.59 -9.09 -10.70
C PRO A 126 1.75 -9.48 -9.21
N LEU A 127 1.23 -8.70 -8.24
CA LEU A 127 1.29 -9.08 -6.82
C LEU A 127 0.55 -10.40 -6.51
N HIS A 128 -0.42 -10.81 -7.34
CA HIS A 128 -1.12 -12.09 -7.21
C HIS A 128 -0.20 -13.31 -7.45
N LYS A 129 0.94 -13.11 -8.12
CA LYS A 129 1.93 -14.16 -8.37
C LYS A 129 2.59 -14.65 -7.07
N SER A 130 2.83 -13.75 -6.11
CA SER A 130 3.66 -14.04 -4.93
C SER A 130 3.11 -15.18 -4.08
N ARG A 131 4.01 -16.00 -3.52
CA ARG A 131 3.66 -17.18 -2.72
C ARG A 131 2.90 -16.83 -1.44
N SER A 132 3.16 -15.66 -0.87
CA SER A 132 2.56 -15.17 0.37
C SER A 132 1.28 -14.36 0.17
N LEU A 133 0.63 -14.48 -1.01
CA LEU A 133 -0.62 -13.76 -1.35
C LEU A 133 -1.68 -13.82 -0.26
N SER A 134 -1.83 -14.95 0.43
CA SER A 134 -2.83 -15.15 1.49
C SER A 134 -2.75 -14.12 2.62
N LEU A 135 -1.59 -13.51 2.84
CA LEU A 135 -1.37 -12.52 3.90
C LEU A 135 -1.95 -11.13 3.57
N TYR A 136 -2.15 -10.82 2.29
CA TYR A 136 -2.55 -9.49 1.82
C TYR A 136 -3.62 -9.51 0.71
N HIS A 137 -4.19 -10.69 0.41
CA HIS A 137 -5.14 -10.87 -0.69
C HIS A 137 -6.34 -9.93 -0.60
N ALA A 138 -6.97 -9.83 0.58
CA ALA A 138 -8.15 -8.99 0.77
C ALA A 138 -7.86 -7.51 0.46
N GLN A 139 -6.70 -7.01 0.91
CA GLN A 139 -6.26 -5.64 0.67
C GLN A 139 -5.95 -5.42 -0.82
N LEU A 140 -5.39 -6.42 -1.50
CA LEU A 140 -5.09 -6.35 -2.92
C LEU A 140 -6.36 -6.34 -3.78
N ALA A 141 -7.28 -7.28 -3.52
CA ALA A 141 -8.58 -7.36 -4.18
C ALA A 141 -9.36 -6.06 -4.01
N TYR A 142 -9.41 -5.50 -2.79
CA TYR A 142 -10.00 -4.19 -2.55
C TYR A 142 -9.39 -3.09 -3.43
N CYS A 143 -8.06 -3.05 -3.58
CA CYS A 143 -7.40 -2.09 -4.46
C CYS A 143 -7.81 -2.26 -5.93
N VAL A 144 -7.96 -3.51 -6.41
CA VAL A 144 -8.38 -3.81 -7.79
C VAL A 144 -9.82 -3.38 -8.01
N VAL A 145 -10.75 -3.74 -7.12
CA VAL A 145 -12.16 -3.33 -7.17
C VAL A 145 -12.27 -1.80 -7.19
N GLN A 146 -11.52 -1.10 -6.33
CA GLN A 146 -11.49 0.38 -6.33
C GLN A 146 -11.04 0.96 -7.67
N PHE A 147 -10.15 0.30 -8.41
CA PHE A 147 -9.80 0.74 -9.77
C PHE A 147 -10.94 0.54 -10.77
N LEU A 148 -11.64 -0.60 -10.70
CA LEU A 148 -12.77 -0.92 -11.59
C LEU A 148 -13.98 -0.02 -11.34
N GLU A 149 -14.26 0.32 -10.07
CA GLU A 149 -15.27 1.32 -9.71
C GLU A 149 -14.98 2.70 -10.31
N LYS A 150 -13.70 3.07 -10.45
CA LYS A 150 -13.28 4.33 -11.06
C LYS A 150 -13.33 4.30 -12.59
N ASP A 151 -13.04 3.15 -13.19
CA ASP A 151 -13.09 2.97 -14.64
C ASP A 151 -13.31 1.50 -15.04
N ALA A 152 -14.55 1.17 -15.38
CA ALA A 152 -14.95 -0.16 -15.81
C ALA A 152 -14.34 -0.61 -17.16
N SER A 153 -13.73 0.28 -17.95
CA SER A 153 -13.02 -0.12 -19.17
C SER A 153 -11.77 -0.97 -18.87
N LEU A 154 -11.28 -0.95 -17.63
CA LEU A 154 -10.12 -1.72 -17.19
C LEU A 154 -10.45 -3.21 -16.91
N THR A 155 -11.74 -3.58 -16.81
CA THR A 155 -12.16 -4.93 -16.39
C THR A 155 -11.59 -6.02 -17.29
N GLU A 156 -11.64 -5.85 -18.61
CA GLU A 156 -11.12 -6.86 -19.54
C GLU A 156 -9.61 -7.09 -19.35
N ASP A 157 -8.84 -6.02 -19.18
CA ASP A 157 -7.40 -6.09 -18.95
C ASP A 157 -7.06 -6.75 -17.61
N VAL A 158 -7.82 -6.43 -16.55
CA VAL A 158 -7.68 -7.02 -15.21
C VAL A 158 -7.95 -8.52 -15.25
N ILE A 159 -9.09 -8.94 -15.81
CA ILE A 159 -9.45 -10.37 -15.90
C ILE A 159 -8.42 -11.15 -16.71
N LYS A 160 -7.98 -10.63 -17.88
CA LYS A 160 -6.89 -11.26 -18.65
C LYS A 160 -5.60 -11.34 -17.84
N GLY A 161 -5.30 -10.33 -17.04
CA GLY A 161 -4.17 -10.29 -16.13
C GLY A 161 -4.23 -11.37 -15.05
N LEU A 162 -5.37 -11.54 -14.39
CA LEU A 162 -5.61 -12.59 -13.38
C LEU A 162 -5.51 -13.98 -14.02
N LEU A 163 -6.18 -14.20 -15.16
CA LEU A 163 -6.10 -15.47 -15.89
C LEU A 163 -4.67 -15.83 -16.33
N LYS A 164 -3.86 -14.83 -16.68
CA LYS A 164 -2.44 -15.04 -17.00
C LYS A 164 -1.65 -15.55 -15.79
N PHE A 165 -2.00 -15.14 -14.58
CA PHE A 165 -1.34 -15.54 -13.34
C PHE A 165 -2.09 -16.64 -12.57
N TRP A 166 -3.03 -17.32 -13.23
CA TRP A 166 -3.87 -18.33 -12.59
C TRP A 166 -3.03 -19.39 -11.85
N PRO A 167 -3.29 -19.61 -10.55
CA PRO A 167 -2.58 -20.62 -9.78
C PRO A 167 -2.91 -22.01 -10.29
N ARG A 168 -1.89 -22.81 -10.62
CA ARG A 168 -2.06 -24.20 -11.13
C ARG A 168 -1.72 -25.29 -10.12
N THR A 169 -1.10 -24.92 -9.01
CA THR A 169 -0.49 -25.85 -8.05
C THR A 169 -0.93 -25.60 -6.61
N CYS A 170 -1.81 -24.62 -6.37
CA CYS A 170 -2.22 -24.22 -5.03
C CYS A 170 -3.73 -23.94 -5.02
N SER A 171 -4.51 -24.91 -4.56
CA SER A 171 -5.97 -24.81 -4.48
C SER A 171 -6.46 -23.66 -3.60
N GLN A 172 -5.75 -23.36 -2.50
CA GLN A 172 -6.11 -22.22 -1.65
C GLN A 172 -6.04 -20.89 -2.42
N LYS A 173 -5.04 -20.72 -3.29
CA LYS A 173 -4.95 -19.55 -4.16
C LYS A 173 -6.02 -19.54 -5.24
N GLU A 174 -6.40 -20.71 -5.78
CA GLU A 174 -7.50 -20.81 -6.75
C GLU A 174 -8.81 -20.30 -6.14
N VAL A 175 -9.12 -20.69 -4.90
CA VAL A 175 -10.30 -20.19 -4.16
C VAL A 175 -10.24 -18.67 -3.99
N MET A 176 -9.07 -18.12 -3.67
CA MET A 176 -8.87 -16.67 -3.56
C MET A 176 -9.14 -15.93 -4.88
N PHE A 177 -8.58 -16.41 -5.99
CA PHE A 177 -8.79 -15.84 -7.33
C PHE A 177 -10.26 -15.94 -7.76
N LEU A 178 -10.93 -17.06 -7.47
CA LEU A 178 -12.35 -17.21 -7.76
C LEU A 178 -13.19 -16.20 -6.99
N GLY A 179 -12.89 -16.00 -5.71
CA GLY A 179 -13.57 -15.00 -4.89
C GLY A 179 -13.36 -13.56 -5.41
N GLU A 180 -12.15 -13.22 -5.85
CA GLU A 180 -11.88 -11.89 -6.43
C GLU A 180 -12.57 -11.67 -7.79
N ILE A 181 -12.77 -12.72 -8.60
CA ILE A 181 -13.49 -12.60 -9.88
C ILE A 181 -15.01 -12.54 -9.68
N GLU A 182 -15.52 -13.10 -8.59
CA GLU A 182 -16.94 -13.04 -8.24
C GLU A 182 -17.36 -11.64 -7.73
N GLU A 183 -16.45 -10.95 -7.03
CA GLU A 183 -16.65 -9.59 -6.50
C GLU A 183 -16.66 -8.50 -7.58
#